data_AF-A0A7V0YVR8-F1
#
_entry.id   AF-A0A7V0YVR8-F1
#
_cell.length_a   1.000
_cell.length_b   1.000
_cell.length_c   1.000
_cell.angle_alpha   90.00
_cell.angle_beta   90.00
_cell.angle_gamma   90.00
#
_symmetry.space_group_name_H-M   'P 1'
#
loop_
_entity.id
_entity.type
_entity.pdbx_description
1 polymer ?
#
loop_
_entity_poly.entity_id
_entity_poly.type
_entity_poly.pdbx_seq_one_letter_code
_entity_poly.pdbx_strand_id
1 'polypeptide(L)'
;MRLFFVCLLCLATCFSAMAQENGKAIEEMILAKADKDIEKYRKSEAIIELVDKKGRPVKNAEININQITSDFLFAANVTLITGDLGGTIPIEHYRYQPRFTTKEQEDEYKRKFVDLFNCATIPLYWNSTEPEAGKPDFSAVDRVLEWCKSHNIKVKGHTLVWVHGDNVPKWFRNLSVEEQRKALEKHVRDIVSRYKGKIDMWDVVNEAAWAKTTLAGMTMTEYTSLPFLWAKESDPNALLAINEAHKITPSPEMEMFMQILKDFERDNIP
;
A
#
# COMPACT_ATOMS: atom_id res chain seq x y z
N MET A 1 -52.33 -22.10 -32.66
CA MET A 1 -51.21 -23.04 -32.51
C MET A 1 -50.00 -22.24 -32.04
N ARG A 2 -49.64 -22.38 -30.77
CA ARG A 2 -48.53 -21.69 -30.07
C ARG A 2 -47.24 -22.44 -30.32
N LEU A 3 -46.13 -21.76 -30.61
CA LEU A 3 -44.73 -22.15 -30.32
C LEU A 3 -43.81 -21.04 -30.87
N PHE A 4 -42.75 -20.54 -30.25
CA PHE A 4 -42.27 -20.49 -28.86
C PHE A 4 -41.17 -19.39 -28.86
N PHE A 5 -41.27 -18.41 -27.98
CA PHE A 5 -40.17 -17.48 -27.66
C PHE A 5 -39.30 -18.18 -26.61
N VAL A 6 -38.05 -18.55 -26.91
CA VAL A 6 -37.14 -19.19 -25.95
C VAL A 6 -35.95 -18.26 -25.67
N CYS A 7 -36.10 -17.57 -24.54
CA CYS A 7 -35.11 -17.37 -23.47
C CYS A 7 -33.64 -17.15 -23.87
N LEU A 8 -33.25 -15.88 -24.02
CA LEU A 8 -31.85 -15.42 -24.02
C LEU A 8 -31.41 -14.92 -22.63
N LEU A 9 -32.00 -15.45 -21.55
CA LEU A 9 -31.81 -14.99 -20.16
C LEU A 9 -31.07 -15.99 -19.25
N CYS A 10 -30.74 -17.20 -19.72
CA CYS A 10 -30.00 -18.20 -18.91
C CYS A 10 -28.48 -18.21 -19.13
N LEU A 11 -27.94 -17.53 -20.15
CA LEU A 11 -26.50 -17.55 -20.40
C LEU A 11 -25.73 -16.57 -19.49
N ALA A 12 -26.29 -15.40 -19.18
CA ALA A 12 -25.62 -14.41 -18.33
C ALA A 12 -25.52 -14.85 -16.85
N THR A 13 -26.49 -15.63 -16.36
CA THR A 13 -26.49 -16.16 -14.98
C THR A 13 -25.64 -17.42 -14.84
N CYS A 14 -25.57 -18.27 -15.86
CA CYS A 14 -24.68 -19.44 -15.83
C CYS A 14 -23.20 -19.04 -15.91
N PHE A 15 -22.84 -18.01 -16.68
CA PHE A 15 -21.45 -17.54 -16.73
C PHE A 15 -21.00 -16.91 -15.40
N SER A 16 -21.85 -16.15 -14.72
CA SER A 16 -21.51 -15.55 -13.42
C SER A 16 -21.42 -16.61 -12.31
N ALA A 17 -22.31 -17.60 -12.30
CA ALA A 17 -22.26 -18.71 -11.36
C ALA A 17 -21.04 -19.62 -11.58
N MET A 18 -20.73 -19.98 -12.84
CA MET A 18 -19.54 -20.79 -13.15
C MET A 18 -18.23 -20.03 -12.88
N ALA A 19 -18.18 -18.71 -13.13
CA ALA A 19 -17.02 -17.89 -12.77
C ALA A 19 -16.83 -17.79 -11.25
N GLN A 20 -17.93 -17.72 -10.49
CA GLN A 20 -17.92 -17.69 -9.03
C GLN A 20 -17.53 -19.06 -8.42
N GLU A 21 -18.02 -20.17 -8.97
CA GLU A 21 -17.61 -21.53 -8.58
C GLU A 21 -16.12 -21.78 -8.88
N ASN A 22 -15.64 -21.35 -10.05
CA ASN A 22 -14.21 -21.41 -10.37
C ASN A 22 -13.36 -20.57 -9.41
N GLY A 23 -13.84 -19.38 -9.02
CA GLY A 23 -13.15 -18.53 -8.04
C GLY A 23 -12.99 -19.20 -6.68
N LYS A 24 -14.05 -19.84 -6.17
CA LYS A 24 -14.01 -20.55 -4.88
C LYS A 24 -13.07 -21.76 -4.91
N ALA A 25 -13.12 -22.56 -5.99
CA ALA A 25 -12.22 -23.70 -6.14
C ALA A 25 -10.74 -23.27 -6.25
N ILE A 26 -10.47 -22.15 -6.95
CA ILE A 26 -9.11 -21.56 -7.02
C ILE A 26 -8.67 -21.07 -5.63
N GLU A 27 -9.54 -20.38 -4.89
CA GLU A 27 -9.26 -19.93 -3.52
C GLU A 27 -8.93 -21.10 -2.59
N GLU A 28 -9.77 -22.14 -2.55
CA GLU A 28 -9.54 -23.35 -1.75
C GLU A 28 -8.20 -24.02 -2.11
N MET A 29 -7.87 -24.10 -3.40
CA MET A 29 -6.58 -24.64 -3.85
C MET A 29 -5.40 -23.76 -3.39
N ILE A 30 -5.52 -22.44 -3.47
CA ILE A 30 -4.50 -21.49 -3.01
C ILE A 30 -4.29 -21.62 -1.51
N LEU A 31 -5.36 -21.69 -0.72
CA LEU A 31 -5.31 -21.83 0.74
C LEU A 31 -4.69 -23.18 1.15
N ALA A 32 -5.09 -24.29 0.53
CA ALA A 32 -4.51 -25.60 0.81
C ALA A 32 -3.01 -25.67 0.45
N LYS A 33 -2.58 -24.94 -0.59
CA LYS A 33 -1.16 -24.77 -0.91
C LYS A 33 -0.45 -23.91 0.12
N ALA A 34 -1.09 -22.83 0.58
CA ALA A 34 -0.52 -21.94 1.59
C ALA A 34 -0.20 -22.68 2.90
N ASP A 35 -1.09 -23.56 3.38
CA ASP A 35 -0.84 -24.36 4.60
C ASP A 35 0.43 -25.21 4.48
N LYS A 36 0.61 -25.88 3.34
CA LYS A 36 1.81 -26.68 3.06
C LYS A 36 3.06 -25.81 2.94
N ASP A 37 2.95 -24.65 2.28
CA ASP A 37 4.05 -23.71 2.10
C ASP A 37 4.46 -23.07 3.44
N ILE A 38 3.54 -22.89 4.40
CA ILE A 38 3.84 -22.40 5.75
C ILE A 38 4.74 -23.39 6.48
N GLU A 39 4.35 -24.68 6.54
CA GLU A 39 5.18 -25.70 7.20
C GLU A 39 6.56 -25.81 6.56
N LYS A 40 6.63 -25.69 5.23
CA LYS A 40 7.86 -25.88 4.47
C LYS A 40 8.81 -24.68 4.49
N TYR A 41 8.28 -23.46 4.35
CA TYR A 41 9.07 -22.25 4.09
C TYR A 41 8.99 -21.20 5.20
N ARG A 42 8.03 -21.31 6.13
CA ARG A 42 7.79 -20.32 7.18
C ARG A 42 7.99 -20.85 8.60
N LYS A 43 8.25 -22.15 8.76
CA LYS A 43 8.57 -22.78 10.04
C LYS A 43 9.96 -23.40 10.01
N SER A 44 10.57 -23.46 11.18
CA SER A 44 11.82 -24.17 11.43
C SER A 44 11.80 -24.70 12.86
N GLU A 45 12.60 -25.72 13.15
CA GLU A 45 12.77 -26.24 14.50
C GLU A 45 13.73 -25.33 15.29
N ALA A 46 13.35 -25.00 16.52
CA ALA A 46 14.19 -24.29 17.46
C ALA A 46 14.34 -25.13 18.73
N ILE A 47 15.58 -25.28 19.20
CA ILE A 47 15.89 -26.01 20.44
C ILE A 47 16.29 -24.99 21.50
N ILE A 48 15.62 -25.04 22.65
CA ILE A 48 15.93 -24.22 23.83
C ILE A 48 16.50 -25.14 24.91
N GLU A 49 17.79 -24.99 25.20
CA GLU A 49 18.46 -25.75 26.26
C GLU A 49 18.63 -24.87 27.52
N LEU A 50 18.05 -25.31 28.64
CA LEU A 50 18.15 -24.62 29.91
C LEU A 50 19.18 -25.33 30.81
N VAL A 51 20.32 -24.68 31.04
CA VAL A 51 21.43 -25.24 31.82
C VAL A 51 21.86 -24.33 32.97
N ASP A 52 22.37 -24.91 34.05
CA ASP A 52 22.96 -24.16 35.15
C ASP A 52 24.36 -23.62 34.81
N LYS A 53 24.99 -22.89 35.74
CA LYS A 53 26.36 -22.34 35.56
C LYS A 53 27.44 -23.40 35.30
N LYS A 54 27.13 -24.69 35.51
CA LYS A 54 28.03 -25.83 35.28
C LYS A 54 27.62 -26.64 34.04
N GLY A 55 26.69 -26.15 33.22
CA GLY A 55 26.20 -26.82 32.02
C GLY A 55 25.24 -27.99 32.28
N ARG A 56 24.69 -28.13 33.49
CA ARG A 56 23.77 -29.22 33.83
C ARG A 56 22.33 -28.84 33.53
N PRO A 57 21.49 -29.73 32.96
CA PRO A 57 20.10 -29.43 32.67
C PRO A 57 19.31 -28.98 33.91
N VAL A 58 18.56 -27.90 33.77
CA VAL A 58 17.63 -27.44 34.80
C VAL A 58 16.36 -28.29 34.73
N LYS A 59 15.94 -28.85 35.86
CA LYS A 59 14.71 -29.66 35.96
C LYS A 59 13.53 -28.80 36.43
N ASN A 60 12.33 -29.10 35.93
CA ASN A 60 11.06 -28.47 36.33
C ASN A 60 11.04 -26.94 36.18
N ALA A 61 11.76 -26.40 35.20
CA ALA A 61 11.68 -24.97 34.89
C ALA A 61 10.36 -24.65 34.18
N GLU A 62 9.75 -23.53 34.55
CA GLU A 62 8.67 -22.92 33.77
C GLU A 62 9.29 -22.01 32.71
N ILE A 63 8.93 -22.21 31.45
CA ILE A 63 9.42 -21.41 30.32
C ILE A 63 8.22 -20.68 29.70
N ASN A 64 8.30 -19.36 29.67
CA ASN A 64 7.34 -18.50 28.99
C ASN A 64 8.01 -17.89 27.75
N ILE A 65 7.47 -18.17 26.56
CA ILE A 65 7.97 -17.66 25.29
C ILE A 65 6.93 -16.67 24.74
N ASN A 66 7.31 -15.40 24.62
CA ASN A 66 6.45 -14.35 24.10
C ASN A 66 7.08 -13.75 22.83
N GLN A 67 6.32 -13.70 21.74
CA GLN A 67 6.73 -12.99 20.53
C GLN A 67 6.61 -11.47 20.78
N ILE A 68 7.72 -10.74 20.68
CA ILE A 68 7.77 -9.28 20.90
C ILE A 68 7.58 -8.51 19.59
N THR A 69 8.06 -9.07 18.48
CA THR A 69 7.91 -8.48 17.14
C THR A 69 7.99 -9.56 16.06
N SER A 70 7.86 -9.16 14.81
CA SER A 70 7.91 -10.02 13.63
C SER A 70 8.71 -9.34 12.52
N ASP A 71 9.52 -10.10 11.80
CA ASP A 71 10.11 -9.62 10.53
C ASP A 71 9.06 -9.53 9.42
N PHE A 72 7.94 -10.25 9.57
CA PHE A 72 6.78 -10.06 8.71
C PHE A 72 6.10 -8.75 9.08
N LEU A 73 6.06 -7.82 8.13
CA LEU A 73 5.37 -6.54 8.30
C LEU A 73 3.86 -6.77 8.29
N PHE A 74 3.23 -6.53 9.43
CA PHE A 74 1.79 -6.48 9.58
C PHE A 74 1.38 -5.02 9.68
N ALA A 75 0.71 -4.54 8.63
CA ALA A 75 0.49 -3.13 8.41
C ALA A 75 -0.98 -2.74 8.47
N ALA A 76 -1.24 -1.51 8.90
CA ALA A 76 -2.52 -0.85 8.74
C ALA A 76 -2.33 0.59 8.26
N ASN A 77 -3.37 1.15 7.67
CA ASN A 77 -3.38 2.58 7.36
C ASN A 77 -3.56 3.38 8.67
N VAL A 78 -2.74 4.41 8.86
CA VAL A 78 -2.63 5.22 10.09
C VAL A 78 -3.28 6.61 9.96
N THR A 79 -4.32 6.68 9.14
CA THR A 79 -5.09 7.86 8.75
C THR A 79 -5.60 8.75 9.89
N LEU A 80 -5.88 8.14 11.04
CA LEU A 80 -6.61 8.79 12.13
C LEU A 80 -5.71 9.55 13.11
N ILE A 81 -4.39 9.38 12.99
CA ILE A 81 -3.41 10.13 13.78
C ILE A 81 -3.16 11.47 13.09
N THR A 82 -4.13 12.37 13.15
CA THR A 82 -4.02 13.68 12.51
C THR A 82 -3.52 14.76 13.47
N GLY A 83 -3.62 14.55 14.79
CA GLY A 83 -3.44 15.60 15.80
C GLY A 83 -4.49 16.72 15.73
N ASP A 84 -5.49 16.60 14.85
CA ASP A 84 -6.57 17.56 14.62
C ASP A 84 -7.86 17.06 15.29
N LEU A 85 -7.82 17.02 16.62
CA LEU A 85 -8.96 16.61 17.43
C LEU A 85 -10.09 17.62 17.28
N GLY A 86 -11.24 17.17 16.78
CA GLY A 86 -12.40 18.05 16.56
C GLY A 86 -12.44 18.75 15.19
N GLY A 87 -11.45 18.51 14.32
CA GLY A 87 -11.65 18.60 12.88
C GLY A 87 -11.53 19.98 12.22
N THR A 88 -10.45 20.72 12.49
CA THR A 88 -10.14 22.00 11.83
C THR A 88 -9.43 21.85 10.48
N ILE A 89 -8.76 20.72 10.23
CA ILE A 89 -8.09 20.41 8.96
C ILE A 89 -9.13 19.76 8.03
N PRO A 90 -9.30 20.24 6.78
CA PRO A 90 -10.06 19.53 5.77
C PRO A 90 -9.45 18.15 5.49
N ILE A 91 -10.14 17.10 5.90
CA ILE A 91 -9.78 15.71 5.64
C ILE A 91 -10.56 15.31 4.38
N GLU A 92 -10.29 15.96 3.23
CA GLU A 92 -10.96 15.58 1.97
C GLU A 92 -10.57 14.16 1.52
N HIS A 93 -9.47 13.63 2.03
CA HIS A 93 -8.84 12.36 1.62
C HIS A 93 -9.39 11.12 2.30
N TYR A 94 -10.29 11.30 3.26
CA TYR A 94 -10.84 10.22 4.07
C TYR A 94 -12.34 10.36 4.20
N ARG A 95 -13.01 10.61 3.06
CA ARG A 95 -14.44 10.92 2.92
C ARG A 95 -15.42 10.05 3.73
N TYR A 96 -14.97 8.92 4.27
CA TYR A 96 -15.78 7.96 5.02
C TYR A 96 -15.23 7.57 6.40
N GLN A 97 -14.09 8.11 6.85
CA GLN A 97 -13.52 7.70 8.12
C GLN A 97 -13.95 8.60 9.30
N PRO A 98 -14.28 8.00 10.46
CA PRO A 98 -14.63 8.77 11.64
C PRO A 98 -13.40 9.55 12.15
N ARG A 99 -13.59 10.84 12.47
CA ARG A 99 -12.54 11.65 13.10
C ARG A 99 -12.53 11.41 14.61
N PHE A 100 -11.34 11.41 15.21
CA PHE A 100 -11.23 11.52 16.66
C PHE A 100 -11.56 12.94 17.11
N THR A 101 -12.34 13.05 18.18
CA THR A 101 -12.75 14.32 18.78
C THR A 101 -12.09 14.55 20.13
N THR A 102 -11.48 13.52 20.74
CA THR A 102 -10.78 13.62 22.01
C THR A 102 -9.41 12.95 21.97
N LYS A 103 -8.52 13.38 22.86
CA LYS A 103 -7.17 12.84 22.96
C LYS A 103 -7.20 11.37 23.38
N GLU A 104 -8.16 10.99 24.22
CA GLU A 104 -8.32 9.63 24.73
C GLU A 104 -8.61 8.63 23.59
N GLN A 105 -9.41 9.04 22.60
CA GLN A 105 -9.68 8.21 21.41
C GLN A 105 -8.42 7.99 20.58
N GLU A 106 -7.65 9.07 20.36
CA GLU A 106 -6.39 8.99 19.61
C GLU A 106 -5.33 8.17 20.36
N ASP A 107 -5.23 8.34 21.68
CA ASP A 107 -4.32 7.56 22.53
C ASP A 107 -4.71 6.07 22.55
N GLU A 108 -6.01 5.75 22.64
CA GLU A 108 -6.48 4.36 22.57
C GLU A 108 -6.17 3.73 21.21
N TYR A 109 -6.38 4.48 20.11
CA TYR A 109 -6.01 4.03 18.77
C TYR A 109 -4.51 3.78 18.66
N LYS A 110 -3.66 4.72 19.10
CA LYS A 110 -2.20 4.58 19.11
C LYS A 110 -1.76 3.34 19.87
N ARG A 111 -2.32 3.11 21.06
CA ARG A 111 -2.03 1.91 21.86
C ARG A 111 -2.40 0.64 21.11
N LYS A 112 -3.64 0.52 20.63
CA LYS A 112 -4.09 -0.65 19.87
C LYS A 112 -3.30 -0.86 18.58
N PHE A 113 -2.87 0.21 17.93
CA PHE A 113 -2.06 0.12 16.73
C PHE A 113 -0.71 -0.52 17.04
N VAL A 114 0.00 -0.04 18.08
CA VAL A 114 1.30 -0.60 18.49
C VAL A 114 1.16 -2.04 18.99
N ASP A 115 0.05 -2.38 19.65
CA ASP A 115 -0.22 -3.75 20.12
C ASP A 115 -0.42 -4.75 18.97
N LEU A 116 -0.84 -4.28 17.78
CA LEU A 116 -1.22 -5.13 16.64
C LEU A 116 -0.24 -5.06 15.48
N PHE A 117 0.29 -3.88 15.16
CA PHE A 117 0.97 -3.59 13.90
C PHE A 117 2.40 -3.10 14.15
N ASN A 118 3.33 -3.60 13.34
CA ASN A 118 4.74 -3.16 13.29
C ASN A 118 5.04 -2.32 12.03
N CYS A 119 4.02 -2.05 11.20
CA CYS A 119 4.14 -1.25 9.99
C CYS A 119 2.91 -0.34 9.82
N ALA A 120 3.11 0.84 9.26
CA ALA A 120 2.07 1.82 8.99
C ALA A 120 2.11 2.26 7.52
N THR A 121 0.93 2.31 6.89
CA THR A 121 0.78 2.95 5.58
C THR A 121 0.31 4.38 5.77
N ILE A 122 1.07 5.36 5.27
CA ILE A 122 0.74 6.79 5.36
C ILE A 122 0.28 7.28 4.00
N PRO A 123 -0.92 7.87 3.91
CA PRO A 123 -1.42 8.39 2.65
C PRO A 123 -0.78 9.75 2.31
N LEU A 124 -0.37 9.91 1.07
CA LEU A 124 0.39 11.04 0.53
C LEU A 124 -0.23 11.59 -0.77
N TYR A 125 -1.53 11.38 -0.98
CA TYR A 125 -2.21 11.77 -2.22
C TYR A 125 -1.97 13.25 -2.54
N TRP A 126 -1.61 13.54 -3.79
CA TRP A 126 -1.07 14.84 -4.17
C TRP A 126 -2.05 16.00 -3.93
N ASN A 127 -3.34 15.82 -4.21
CA ASN A 127 -4.35 16.84 -3.93
C ASN A 127 -4.49 17.18 -2.42
N SER A 128 -4.09 16.26 -1.52
CA SER A 128 -4.02 16.52 -0.07
C SER A 128 -2.83 17.34 0.33
N THR A 129 -1.69 16.91 -0.18
CA THR A 129 -0.41 17.39 0.27
C THR A 129 -0.06 18.69 -0.41
N GLU A 130 -0.66 19.00 -1.56
CA GLU A 130 -0.45 20.24 -2.32
C GLU A 130 -1.73 20.65 -3.08
N PRO A 131 -2.80 21.06 -2.37
CA PRO A 131 -4.05 21.50 -2.99
C PRO A 131 -3.90 22.80 -3.81
N GLU A 132 -2.89 23.61 -3.49
CA GLU A 132 -2.49 24.82 -4.20
C GLU A 132 -1.04 24.68 -4.70
N ALA A 133 -0.80 25.07 -5.96
CA ALA A 133 0.52 24.96 -6.59
C ALA A 133 1.61 25.64 -5.77
N GLY A 134 2.66 24.89 -5.41
CA GLY A 134 3.81 25.39 -4.66
C GLY A 134 3.55 25.66 -3.18
N LYS A 135 2.40 25.23 -2.63
CA LYS A 135 2.05 25.37 -1.21
C LYS A 135 1.75 24.02 -0.56
N PRO A 136 2.75 23.13 -0.42
CA PRO A 136 2.49 21.85 0.19
C PRO A 136 2.28 21.95 1.72
N ASP A 137 1.35 21.17 2.26
CA ASP A 137 1.18 20.95 3.70
C ASP A 137 1.46 19.47 4.04
N PHE A 138 2.59 19.28 4.72
CA PHE A 138 3.05 17.98 5.19
C PHE A 138 2.91 17.80 6.70
N SER A 139 2.30 18.75 7.40
CA SER A 139 2.29 18.79 8.86
C SER A 139 1.66 17.54 9.48
N ALA A 140 0.59 17.01 8.88
CA ALA A 140 -0.05 15.77 9.32
C ALA A 140 0.87 14.56 9.12
N VAL A 141 1.51 14.45 7.96
CA VAL A 141 2.47 13.37 7.66
C VAL A 141 3.65 13.40 8.61
N ASP A 142 4.22 14.59 8.86
CA ASP A 142 5.35 14.77 9.77
C ASP A 142 5.02 14.30 11.19
N ARG A 143 3.80 14.59 11.69
CA ARG A 143 3.33 14.13 13.01
C ARG A 143 3.24 12.60 13.08
N VAL A 144 2.68 11.97 12.06
CA VAL A 144 2.55 10.50 12.00
C VAL A 144 3.93 9.84 11.92
N LEU A 145 4.84 10.36 11.10
CA LEU A 145 6.20 9.83 10.98
C LEU A 145 6.96 9.88 12.29
N GLU A 146 6.87 10.98 13.04
CA GLU A 146 7.52 11.09 14.35
C GLU A 146 6.94 10.08 15.35
N TRP A 147 5.63 9.87 15.33
CA TRP A 147 4.99 8.84 16.16
C TRP A 147 5.41 7.41 15.76
N CYS A 148 5.46 7.09 14.46
CA CYS A 148 5.94 5.80 13.98
C CYS A 148 7.39 5.57 14.43
N LYS A 149 8.24 6.58 14.28
CA LYS A 149 9.65 6.53 14.71
C LYS A 149 9.77 6.28 16.22
N SER A 150 8.96 6.94 17.06
CA SER A 150 9.02 6.75 18.51
C SER A 150 8.59 5.35 18.97
N HIS A 151 7.90 4.60 18.12
CA HIS A 151 7.44 3.22 18.39
C HIS A 151 8.15 2.17 17.53
N ASN A 152 9.21 2.55 16.81
CA ASN A 152 9.92 1.66 15.88
C ASN A 152 9.00 0.97 14.85
N ILE A 153 7.97 1.69 14.40
CA ILE A 153 7.04 1.24 13.37
C ILE A 153 7.61 1.57 12.00
N LYS A 154 7.69 0.56 11.12
CA LYS A 154 8.08 0.73 9.71
C LYS A 154 7.03 1.50 8.93
N VAL A 155 7.44 2.26 7.92
CA VAL A 155 6.53 3.14 7.19
C VAL A 155 6.54 2.86 5.70
N LYS A 156 5.33 2.67 5.15
CA LYS A 156 5.05 2.67 3.71
C LYS A 156 4.34 3.96 3.31
N GLY A 157 4.93 4.74 2.41
CA GLY A 157 4.30 5.91 1.80
C GLY A 157 3.37 5.51 0.67
N HIS A 158 2.10 5.94 0.72
CA HIS A 158 1.07 5.61 -0.27
C HIS A 158 0.34 6.87 -0.75
N THR A 159 0.59 7.44 -1.90
CA THR A 159 1.44 7.01 -3.01
C THR A 159 1.96 8.28 -3.67
N LEU A 160 3.02 8.17 -4.45
CA LEU A 160 3.59 9.32 -5.15
C LEU A 160 2.79 9.69 -6.39
N VAL A 161 2.25 8.71 -7.14
CA VAL A 161 1.53 8.96 -8.40
C VAL A 161 0.27 8.11 -8.48
N TRP A 162 -0.89 8.77 -8.55
CA TRP A 162 -2.19 8.12 -8.72
C TRP A 162 -3.13 8.99 -9.55
N VAL A 163 -3.38 8.61 -10.80
CA VAL A 163 -4.19 9.38 -11.77
C VAL A 163 -5.69 9.37 -11.47
N HIS A 164 -6.16 8.40 -10.69
CA HIS A 164 -7.58 8.16 -10.47
C HIS A 164 -8.23 9.26 -9.61
N GLY A 165 -9.53 9.47 -9.82
CA GLY A 165 -10.35 10.34 -8.97
C GLY A 165 -9.87 11.80 -8.91
N ASP A 166 -9.90 12.35 -7.69
CA ASP A 166 -9.47 13.70 -7.33
C ASP A 166 -8.07 13.70 -6.66
N ASN A 167 -7.28 12.64 -6.83
CA ASN A 167 -5.96 12.53 -6.22
C ASN A 167 -4.92 13.48 -6.83
N VAL A 168 -5.15 13.93 -8.07
CA VAL A 168 -4.29 14.90 -8.76
C VAL A 168 -4.92 16.30 -8.64
N PRO A 169 -4.19 17.31 -8.13
CA PRO A 169 -4.73 18.64 -7.92
C PRO A 169 -5.31 19.28 -9.19
N LYS A 170 -6.36 20.10 -9.04
CA LYS A 170 -6.96 20.82 -10.17
C LYS A 170 -5.98 21.76 -10.86
N TRP A 171 -5.11 22.43 -10.09
CA TRP A 171 -4.11 23.34 -10.65
C TRP A 171 -3.17 22.62 -11.61
N PHE A 172 -2.78 21.37 -11.29
CA PHE A 172 -1.92 20.56 -12.15
C PHE A 172 -2.59 20.28 -13.49
N ARG A 173 -3.89 19.92 -13.48
CA ARG A 173 -4.64 19.60 -14.69
C ARG A 173 -4.81 20.80 -15.64
N ASN A 174 -4.67 22.02 -15.13
CA ASN A 174 -4.76 23.25 -15.93
C ASN A 174 -3.44 23.68 -16.57
N LEU A 175 -2.33 23.00 -16.25
CA LEU A 175 -1.01 23.27 -16.83
C LEU A 175 -0.90 22.69 -18.25
N SER A 176 0.02 23.26 -19.04
CA SER A 176 0.45 22.62 -20.29
C SER A 176 1.13 21.27 -20.04
N VAL A 177 1.19 20.41 -21.04
CA VAL A 177 1.84 19.07 -20.93
C VAL A 177 3.29 19.17 -20.41
N GLU A 178 4.04 20.16 -20.89
CA GLU A 178 5.43 20.38 -20.47
C GLU A 178 5.54 20.82 -19.00
N GLU A 179 4.65 21.71 -18.57
CA GLU A 179 4.57 22.14 -17.18
C GLU A 179 4.07 21.03 -16.26
N GLN A 180 3.15 20.19 -16.72
CA GLN A 180 2.71 18.99 -15.99
C GLN A 180 3.89 18.03 -15.78
N ARG A 181 4.71 17.79 -16.80
CA ARG A 181 5.87 16.89 -16.67
C ARG A 181 6.85 17.40 -15.61
N LYS A 182 7.17 18.70 -15.64
CA LYS A 182 8.03 19.35 -14.64
C LYS A 182 7.43 19.32 -13.24
N ALA A 183 6.12 19.58 -13.12
CA ALA A 183 5.44 19.56 -11.84
C ALA A 183 5.40 18.15 -11.23
N LEU A 184 5.13 17.11 -12.03
CA LEU A 184 5.09 15.72 -11.57
C LEU A 184 6.49 15.23 -11.16
N GLU A 185 7.53 15.54 -11.96
CA GLU A 185 8.91 15.24 -11.59
C GLU A 185 9.29 15.90 -10.26
N LYS A 186 9.01 17.21 -10.14
CA LYS A 186 9.30 17.97 -8.92
C LYS A 186 8.56 17.39 -7.71
N HIS A 187 7.28 17.04 -7.86
CA HIS A 187 6.47 16.44 -6.80
C HIS A 187 7.10 15.14 -6.26
N VAL A 188 7.41 14.20 -7.15
CA VAL A 188 8.03 12.92 -6.78
C VAL A 188 9.38 13.15 -6.09
N ARG A 189 10.25 13.98 -6.69
CA ARG A 189 11.60 14.22 -6.17
C ARG A 189 11.58 14.90 -4.82
N ASP A 190 10.75 15.92 -4.64
CA ASP A 190 10.69 16.70 -3.40
C ASP A 190 10.16 15.85 -2.24
N ILE A 191 9.11 15.05 -2.46
CA ILE A 191 8.54 14.20 -1.41
C ILE A 191 9.53 13.11 -0.99
N VAL A 192 10.12 12.40 -1.95
CA VAL A 192 11.09 11.34 -1.63
C VAL A 192 12.33 11.93 -0.94
N SER A 193 12.82 13.09 -1.41
CA SER A 193 13.95 13.77 -0.78
C SER A 193 13.63 14.24 0.64
N ARG A 194 12.42 14.79 0.87
CA ARG A 194 11.97 15.27 2.20
C ARG A 194 11.96 14.14 3.23
N TYR A 195 11.53 12.95 2.82
CA TYR A 195 11.33 11.79 3.70
C TYR A 195 12.40 10.71 3.56
N LYS A 196 13.53 11.03 2.92
CA LYS A 196 14.69 10.15 2.81
C LYS A 196 15.09 9.60 4.19
N GLY A 197 15.15 8.27 4.29
CA GLY A 197 15.45 7.57 5.53
C GLY A 197 14.38 7.66 6.64
N LYS A 198 13.21 8.27 6.37
CA LYS A 198 12.05 8.31 7.27
C LYS A 198 10.90 7.43 6.81
N ILE A 199 10.78 7.22 5.50
CA ILE A 199 9.84 6.27 4.89
C ILE A 199 10.65 5.11 4.33
N ASP A 200 10.35 3.89 4.79
CA ASP A 200 11.10 2.69 4.43
C ASP A 200 10.73 2.19 3.01
N MET A 201 9.48 2.39 2.60
CA MET A 201 8.91 1.81 1.38
C MET A 201 7.97 2.81 0.68
N TRP A 202 7.92 2.80 -0.65
CA TRP A 202 7.04 3.66 -1.43
C TRP A 202 6.17 2.86 -2.37
N ASP A 203 4.86 3.11 -2.33
CA ASP A 203 4.02 2.89 -3.49
C ASP A 203 4.27 4.07 -4.43
N VAL A 204 5.12 3.87 -5.44
CA VAL A 204 5.54 4.93 -6.36
C VAL A 204 4.42 5.26 -7.34
N VAL A 205 3.86 4.23 -7.97
CA VAL A 205 2.70 4.36 -8.88
C VAL A 205 1.60 3.45 -8.39
N ASN A 206 0.40 3.99 -8.27
CA ASN A 206 -0.78 3.26 -7.85
C ASN A 206 -1.76 3.05 -9.00
N GLU A 207 -2.26 1.83 -9.15
CA GLU A 207 -3.35 1.45 -10.03
C GLU A 207 -3.16 1.85 -11.51
N ALA A 208 -1.93 1.71 -12.02
CA ALA A 208 -1.59 1.96 -13.42
C ALA A 208 -2.32 1.00 -14.37
N ALA A 209 -2.52 -0.26 -13.98
CA ALA A 209 -3.25 -1.23 -14.79
C ALA A 209 -4.74 -0.88 -14.98
N TRP A 210 -5.31 -0.11 -14.04
CA TRP A 210 -6.68 0.40 -14.13
C TRP A 210 -6.77 1.76 -14.81
N ALA A 211 -5.63 2.41 -15.07
CA ALA A 211 -5.59 3.77 -15.56
C ALA A 211 -6.18 3.86 -16.97
N LYS A 212 -7.26 4.64 -17.12
CA LYS A 212 -7.85 4.97 -18.42
C LYS A 212 -7.04 6.02 -19.18
N THR A 213 -6.21 6.76 -18.46
CA THR A 213 -5.40 7.88 -18.93
C THR A 213 -4.10 7.93 -18.14
N THR A 214 -3.06 8.51 -18.72
CA THR A 214 -1.82 8.88 -18.03
C THR A 214 -1.83 10.37 -17.65
N LEU A 215 -0.77 10.82 -16.98
CA LEU A 215 -0.52 12.25 -16.69
C LEU A 215 0.50 12.84 -17.66
N ALA A 216 0.55 14.18 -17.78
CA ALA A 216 1.64 14.89 -18.45
C ALA A 216 1.93 14.42 -19.90
N GLY A 217 0.91 13.99 -20.64
CA GLY A 217 1.05 13.48 -22.00
C GLY A 217 1.96 12.24 -22.13
N MET A 218 2.20 11.53 -21.03
CA MET A 218 3.10 10.38 -20.98
C MET A 218 2.49 9.16 -21.67
N THR A 219 3.34 8.35 -22.28
CA THR A 219 3.00 6.95 -22.58
C THR A 219 2.80 6.16 -21.28
N MET A 220 2.18 4.97 -21.36
CA MET A 220 2.04 4.11 -20.18
C MET A 220 3.41 3.74 -19.59
N THR A 221 4.39 3.44 -20.45
CA THR A 221 5.76 3.14 -20.03
C THR A 221 6.41 4.32 -19.31
N GLU A 222 6.29 5.54 -19.82
CA GLU A 222 6.82 6.72 -19.12
C GLU A 222 6.11 6.98 -17.78
N TYR A 223 4.78 6.84 -17.77
CA TYR A 223 3.96 7.06 -16.58
C TYR A 223 4.32 6.07 -15.45
N THR A 224 4.67 4.83 -15.78
CA THR A 224 5.08 3.83 -14.79
C THR A 224 6.56 3.90 -14.46
N SER A 225 7.46 4.15 -15.40
CA SER A 225 8.92 4.06 -15.17
C SER A 225 9.58 5.34 -14.65
N LEU A 226 9.22 6.52 -15.17
CA LEU A 226 9.89 7.78 -14.80
C LEU A 226 9.77 8.09 -13.29
N PRO A 227 8.60 7.92 -12.64
CA PRO A 227 8.49 8.11 -11.20
C PRO A 227 9.44 7.21 -10.38
N PHE A 228 9.70 5.98 -10.82
CA PHE A 228 10.64 5.07 -10.15
C PHE A 228 12.07 5.56 -10.26
N LEU A 229 12.47 6.03 -11.46
CA LEU A 229 13.80 6.61 -11.67
C LEU A 229 14.01 7.84 -10.79
N TRP A 230 13.04 8.77 -10.78
CA TRP A 230 13.09 9.97 -9.94
C TRP A 230 13.14 9.64 -8.45
N ALA A 231 12.34 8.66 -8.00
CA ALA A 231 12.34 8.23 -6.60
C ALA A 231 13.69 7.60 -6.22
N LYS A 232 14.24 6.72 -7.06
CA LYS A 232 15.52 6.05 -6.80
C LYS A 232 16.69 7.02 -6.78
N GLU A 233 16.68 8.03 -7.65
CA GLU A 233 17.68 9.10 -7.64
C GLU A 233 17.62 9.94 -6.35
N SER A 234 16.42 10.23 -5.85
CA SER A 234 16.22 10.99 -4.61
C SER A 234 16.60 10.20 -3.35
N ASP A 235 16.21 8.92 -3.28
CA ASP A 235 16.59 8.00 -2.21
C ASP A 235 17.02 6.61 -2.76
N PRO A 236 18.33 6.40 -2.96
CA PRO A 236 18.85 5.13 -3.47
C PRO A 236 18.57 3.92 -2.56
N ASN A 237 18.27 4.15 -1.27
CA ASN A 237 18.04 3.08 -0.30
C ASN A 237 16.55 2.74 -0.11
N ALA A 238 15.65 3.55 -0.68
CA ALA A 238 14.23 3.30 -0.54
C ALA A 238 13.81 2.02 -1.28
N LEU A 239 12.91 1.25 -0.66
CA LEU A 239 12.21 0.17 -1.35
C LEU A 239 11.07 0.76 -2.18
N LEU A 240 11.06 0.49 -3.48
CA LEU A 240 10.10 1.02 -4.42
C LEU A 240 9.13 -0.09 -4.85
N ALA A 241 7.84 0.20 -4.88
CA ALA A 241 6.81 -0.73 -5.28
C ALA A 241 5.80 -0.06 -6.22
N ILE A 242 5.29 -0.84 -7.16
CA ILE A 242 4.08 -0.50 -7.92
C ILE A 242 2.91 -1.19 -7.20
N ASN A 243 1.88 -0.42 -6.85
CA ASN A 243 0.73 -0.93 -6.12
C ASN A 243 -0.45 -1.10 -7.05
N GLU A 244 -1.10 -2.26 -6.99
CA GLU A 244 -2.27 -2.56 -7.81
C GLU A 244 -3.35 -3.27 -6.98
N ALA A 245 -4.60 -3.02 -7.36
CA ALA A 245 -5.73 -3.84 -6.92
C ALA A 245 -6.05 -4.85 -8.02
N HIS A 246 -6.16 -6.14 -7.72
CA HIS A 246 -6.57 -7.13 -8.74
C HIS A 246 -7.61 -8.10 -8.19
N LYS A 247 -8.44 -8.61 -9.10
CA LYS A 247 -9.31 -9.75 -8.79
C LYS A 247 -8.45 -11.01 -8.70
N ILE A 248 -8.90 -11.98 -7.90
CA ILE A 248 -8.24 -13.30 -7.79
C ILE A 248 -8.35 -14.09 -9.12
N THR A 249 -9.25 -13.69 -10.01
CA THR A 249 -9.42 -14.27 -11.35
C THR A 249 -8.61 -13.51 -12.41
N PRO A 250 -8.14 -14.19 -13.48
CA PRO A 250 -7.54 -13.54 -14.63
C PRO A 250 -8.37 -12.36 -15.14
N SER A 251 -7.70 -11.26 -15.47
CA SER A 251 -8.32 -10.02 -15.93
C SER A 251 -7.36 -9.24 -16.85
N PRO A 252 -7.89 -8.39 -17.76
CA PRO A 252 -7.04 -7.52 -18.58
C PRO A 252 -6.10 -6.64 -17.75
N GLU A 253 -6.53 -6.21 -16.57
CA GLU A 253 -5.71 -5.42 -15.65
C GLU A 253 -4.55 -6.24 -15.08
N MET A 254 -4.77 -7.52 -14.78
CA MET A 254 -3.68 -8.43 -14.39
C MET A 254 -2.68 -8.62 -15.54
N GLU A 255 -3.15 -8.77 -16.79
CA GLU A 255 -2.26 -8.88 -17.95
C GLU A 255 -1.43 -7.61 -18.17
N MET A 256 -2.06 -6.43 -18.05
CA MET A 256 -1.39 -5.14 -18.11
C MET A 256 -0.34 -4.99 -17.01
N PHE A 257 -0.68 -5.34 -15.77
CA PHE A 257 0.26 -5.30 -14.66
C PHE A 257 1.47 -6.21 -14.89
N MET A 258 1.23 -7.45 -15.33
CA MET A 258 2.32 -8.37 -15.67
C MET A 258 3.17 -7.86 -16.84
N GLN A 259 2.58 -7.12 -17.79
CA GLN A 259 3.34 -6.48 -18.86
C GLN A 259 4.20 -5.32 -18.33
N ILE A 260 3.69 -4.49 -17.42
CA ILE A 260 4.46 -3.42 -16.77
C ILE A 260 5.67 -4.02 -16.03
N LEU A 261 5.50 -5.11 -15.29
CA LEU A 261 6.61 -5.77 -14.59
C LEU A 261 7.67 -6.32 -15.55
N LYS A 262 7.27 -6.89 -16.70
CA LYS A 262 8.21 -7.34 -17.75
C LYS A 262 8.95 -6.17 -18.38
N ASP A 263 8.28 -5.03 -18.59
CA ASP A 263 8.92 -3.83 -19.10
C ASP A 263 9.94 -3.29 -18.08
N PHE A 264 9.62 -3.33 -16.78
CA PHE A 264 10.55 -2.93 -15.71
C PHE A 264 11.80 -3.82 -15.70
N GLU A 265 11.63 -5.14 -15.78
CA GLU A 265 12.74 -6.09 -15.85
C GLU A 265 13.59 -5.87 -17.11
N ARG A 266 12.94 -5.70 -18.27
CA ARG A 266 13.62 -5.45 -19.55
C ARG A 266 14.46 -4.17 -19.51
N ASP A 267 13.89 -3.09 -18.99
CA ASP A 267 14.46 -1.75 -19.05
C ASP A 267 15.29 -1.40 -17.78
N ASN A 268 15.45 -2.36 -16.86
CA ASN A 268 16.15 -2.20 -15.58
C ASN A 268 15.61 -1.05 -14.73
N ILE A 269 14.28 -0.92 -14.66
CA ILE A 269 13.61 0.01 -13.77
C ILE A 269 13.75 -0.51 -12.32
N PRO A 270 14.15 0.34 -11.36
CA PRO A 270 14.49 -0.05 -9.99
C PRO A 270 13.30 -0.53 -9.14
#